data_AF-A0A1D3RPP4-F1
#
_entry.id   AF-A0A1D3RPP4-F1
#
_cell.length_a   1.000
_cell.length_b   1.000
_cell.length_c   1.000
_cell.angle_alpha   90.00
_cell.angle_beta   90.00
_cell.angle_gamma   90.00
#
_symmetry.space_group_name_H-M   'P 1'
#
loop_
_entity.id
_entity.type
_entity.pdbx_description
1 polymer ?
#
loop_
_entity_poly.entity_id
_entity_poly.type
_entity_poly.pdbx_seq_one_letter_code
_entity_poly.pdbx_strand_id
1 'polypeptide(L)'
;MADYPYALVPNSEVLNSSDKSAGDMKTDYQGTGGLALTSLFIKAIASAYFSDERIFFSVSINNETRLLVRRNILKRIRIIAPFLSLDNEPYPVLVKHKIYWVVDAYTTSGLYPLVEPVTLNKSAKQPFNYARNSVKIVVDAYNGSVAFYVVDGQDPLIKTYQRLYPGLFKNLEDAAPEIIKHFSYPKAWFALQMRLYARFHQADPDIFYQQSEALEFARMDEKPIEPYYLTIDIDEDADEQQKFILVSPLSPFGRENLDSIAIAGCLTVKHCNNHYQDDIYLYKFPQNMQVEGPAQISALMNQNPDISAQLTLWDQLGSRVIRGRMIIIPVEHSLLYIQPVYLAATSKQGFPSLAKVLVAMNRSTALADSVSLAFAALQEKLQPRGAEQ
;
A
#
# COMPACT_ATOMS: atom_id res chain seq x y z
N MET A 1 -8.81 -17.54 0.68
CA MET A 1 -10.25 -17.79 0.51
C MET A 1 -10.46 -18.52 -0.80
N ALA A 2 -11.28 -19.57 -0.83
CA ALA A 2 -11.64 -20.24 -2.08
C ALA A 2 -12.36 -19.25 -3.03
N ASP A 3 -11.94 -19.18 -4.29
CA ASP A 3 -12.63 -18.39 -5.33
C ASP A 3 -13.88 -19.16 -5.77
N TYR A 4 -14.96 -19.03 -5.00
CA TYR A 4 -16.24 -19.63 -5.38
C TYR A 4 -16.76 -18.95 -6.66
N PRO A 5 -17.23 -19.73 -7.65
CA PRO A 5 -17.58 -19.20 -8.96
C PRO A 5 -18.77 -18.23 -8.92
N TYR A 6 -19.70 -18.45 -7.99
CA TYR A 6 -20.88 -17.62 -7.79
C TYR A 6 -21.38 -17.63 -6.33
N ALA A 7 -22.31 -16.74 -6.01
CA ALA A 7 -23.13 -16.79 -4.79
C ALA A 7 -24.59 -16.41 -5.12
N LEU A 8 -25.54 -16.98 -4.40
CA LEU A 8 -26.98 -16.69 -4.54
C LEU A 8 -27.44 -15.87 -3.33
N VAL A 9 -28.01 -14.69 -3.56
CA VAL A 9 -28.44 -13.79 -2.47
C VAL A 9 -29.72 -13.00 -2.83
N PRO A 10 -30.65 -12.78 -1.89
CA PRO A 10 -30.79 -13.51 -0.64
C PRO A 10 -31.18 -14.97 -0.92
N ASN A 11 -30.73 -15.89 -0.08
CA ASN A 11 -31.18 -17.28 -0.08
C ASN A 11 -31.83 -17.58 1.28
N SER A 12 -32.96 -18.28 1.27
CA SER A 12 -33.69 -18.65 2.49
C SER A 12 -33.07 -19.84 3.23
N GLU A 13 -31.83 -20.23 2.90
CA GLU A 13 -31.16 -21.34 3.55
C GLU A 13 -30.73 -20.93 4.96
N VAL A 14 -31.49 -21.40 5.95
CA VAL A 14 -31.11 -21.31 7.35
C VAL A 14 -29.94 -22.27 7.56
N LEU A 15 -28.74 -21.73 7.80
CA LEU A 15 -27.65 -22.51 8.38
C LEU A 15 -28.12 -22.96 9.76
N ASN A 16 -28.59 -24.20 9.88
CA ASN A 16 -28.83 -24.84 11.16
C ASN A 16 -27.48 -25.16 11.80
N SER A 17 -26.76 -24.15 12.30
CA SER A 17 -25.65 -24.40 13.22
C SER A 17 -26.23 -24.74 14.59
N SER A 18 -25.90 -25.92 15.10
CA SER A 18 -26.36 -26.43 16.40
C SER A 18 -25.84 -25.63 17.61
N ASP A 19 -24.91 -24.69 17.40
CA ASP A 19 -24.41 -23.79 18.44
C ASP A 19 -24.94 -22.36 18.24
N LYS A 20 -26.02 -22.03 18.94
CA LYS A 20 -26.47 -20.64 19.12
C LYS A 20 -25.53 -19.94 20.10
N SER A 21 -24.34 -19.56 19.65
CA SER A 21 -23.55 -18.51 20.29
C SER A 21 -23.70 -17.21 19.48
N ALA A 22 -23.77 -16.09 20.19
CA ALA A 22 -24.28 -14.81 19.70
C ALA A 22 -23.71 -14.38 18.34
N GLY A 23 -24.58 -14.24 17.33
CA GLY A 23 -24.17 -13.70 16.03
C GLY A 23 -24.92 -14.17 14.78
N ASP A 24 -26.03 -14.89 14.89
CA ASP A 24 -26.91 -15.19 13.74
C ASP A 24 -27.60 -13.91 13.23
N MET A 25 -26.82 -13.00 12.65
CA MET A 25 -27.31 -11.85 11.91
C MET A 25 -27.84 -12.38 10.58
N LYS A 26 -29.13 -12.71 10.54
CA LYS A 26 -29.90 -12.79 9.28
C LYS A 26 -29.95 -11.38 8.67
N THR A 27 -28.88 -10.97 8.02
CA THR A 27 -28.86 -9.76 7.21
C THR A 27 -29.03 -10.18 5.77
N ASP A 28 -30.27 -10.11 5.29
CA ASP A 28 -30.54 -10.34 3.88
C ASP A 28 -29.81 -9.29 3.04
N TYR A 29 -29.28 -9.74 1.92
CA TYR A 29 -28.64 -8.85 0.96
C TYR A 29 -29.68 -7.92 0.33
N GLN A 30 -29.57 -6.63 0.61
CA GLN A 30 -30.43 -5.57 0.08
C GLN A 30 -29.75 -4.78 -1.06
N GLY A 31 -28.59 -5.24 -1.53
CA GLY A 31 -27.87 -4.58 -2.61
C GLY A 31 -28.51 -4.83 -3.98
N THR A 32 -28.16 -3.97 -4.93
CA THR A 32 -28.66 -4.04 -6.32
C THR A 32 -27.78 -4.89 -7.24
N GLY A 33 -26.65 -5.39 -6.73
CA GLY A 33 -25.65 -6.10 -7.52
C GLY A 33 -26.06 -7.51 -7.92
N GLY A 34 -25.51 -7.99 -9.03
CA GLY A 34 -25.75 -9.35 -9.53
C GLY A 34 -26.90 -9.47 -10.54
N LEU A 35 -26.96 -10.64 -11.17
CA LEU A 35 -27.96 -10.96 -12.18
C LEU A 35 -29.23 -11.46 -11.49
N ALA A 36 -30.37 -10.80 -11.73
CA ALA A 36 -31.64 -11.23 -11.16
C ALA A 36 -32.09 -12.58 -11.77
N LEU A 37 -32.39 -13.58 -10.92
CA LEU A 37 -32.83 -14.91 -11.35
C LEU A 37 -34.37 -14.98 -11.42
N THR A 38 -34.98 -14.01 -12.09
CA THR A 38 -36.43 -13.82 -12.13
C THR A 38 -37.17 -14.79 -13.04
N SER A 39 -36.48 -15.42 -14.01
CA SER A 39 -37.10 -16.31 -15.00
C SER A 39 -36.44 -17.68 -15.05
N LEU A 40 -37.24 -18.70 -15.36
CA LEU A 40 -36.76 -20.07 -15.57
C LEU A 40 -35.69 -20.13 -16.69
N PHE A 41 -35.82 -19.30 -17.72
CA PHE A 41 -34.81 -19.23 -18.78
C PHE A 41 -33.45 -18.73 -18.27
N ILE A 42 -33.44 -17.66 -17.47
CA ILE A 42 -32.19 -17.14 -16.86
C ILE A 42 -31.60 -18.19 -15.91
N LYS A 43 -32.43 -18.87 -15.12
CA LYS A 43 -31.98 -19.98 -14.24
C LYS A 43 -31.35 -21.12 -15.05
N ALA A 44 -31.94 -21.49 -16.20
CA ALA A 44 -31.41 -22.54 -17.07
C ALA A 44 -30.04 -22.15 -17.67
N ILE A 45 -29.91 -20.91 -18.17
CA ILE A 45 -28.64 -20.39 -18.68
C ILE A 45 -27.58 -20.36 -17.58
N ALA A 46 -27.93 -19.85 -16.39
CA ALA A 46 -27.01 -19.78 -15.26
C ALA A 46 -26.55 -21.18 -14.83
N SER A 47 -27.48 -22.13 -14.73
CA SER A 47 -27.19 -23.53 -14.40
C SER A 47 -26.24 -24.17 -15.43
N ALA A 48 -26.48 -23.96 -16.72
CA ALA A 48 -25.61 -24.47 -17.79
C ALA A 48 -24.23 -23.81 -17.79
N TYR A 49 -24.15 -22.48 -17.58
CA TYR A 49 -22.88 -21.75 -17.56
C TYR A 49 -21.99 -22.15 -16.37
N PHE A 50 -22.59 -22.41 -15.20
CA PHE A 50 -21.87 -22.82 -13.99
C PHE A 50 -21.76 -24.33 -13.83
N SER A 51 -22.35 -25.12 -14.74
CA SER A 51 -22.48 -26.58 -14.64
C SER A 51 -23.05 -27.02 -13.28
N ASP A 52 -24.05 -26.29 -12.77
CA ASP A 52 -24.66 -26.54 -11.46
C ASP A 52 -26.18 -26.57 -11.57
N GLU A 53 -26.73 -27.78 -11.56
CA GLU A 53 -28.17 -28.05 -11.65
C GLU A 53 -28.96 -27.46 -10.46
N ARG A 54 -28.31 -27.24 -9.31
CA ARG A 54 -28.96 -26.69 -8.11
C ARG A 54 -29.45 -25.27 -8.32
N ILE A 55 -28.83 -24.49 -9.21
CA ILE A 55 -29.30 -23.14 -9.56
C ILE A 55 -30.70 -23.19 -10.18
N PHE A 56 -31.03 -24.28 -10.89
CA PHE A 56 -32.34 -24.44 -11.52
C PHE A 56 -33.37 -25.07 -10.58
N PHE A 57 -32.99 -26.12 -9.85
CA PHE A 57 -33.92 -26.93 -9.04
C PHE A 57 -34.06 -26.48 -7.58
N SER A 58 -33.22 -25.58 -7.07
CA SER A 58 -33.28 -25.17 -5.66
C SER A 58 -34.54 -24.36 -5.36
N VAL A 59 -35.31 -24.86 -4.38
CA VAL A 59 -36.54 -24.24 -3.87
C VAL A 59 -36.23 -22.95 -3.09
N SER A 60 -34.99 -22.78 -2.62
CA SER A 60 -34.52 -21.61 -1.88
C SER A 60 -34.28 -20.36 -2.75
N ILE A 61 -34.48 -20.46 -4.08
CA ILE A 61 -34.27 -19.38 -5.06
C ILE A 61 -35.61 -18.78 -5.47
N ASN A 62 -35.90 -17.58 -4.96
CA ASN A 62 -37.11 -16.82 -5.28
C ASN A 62 -36.84 -15.76 -6.38
N ASN A 63 -37.85 -14.93 -6.70
CA ASN A 63 -37.72 -13.87 -7.71
C ASN A 63 -36.84 -12.69 -7.27
N GLU A 64 -36.52 -12.61 -5.98
CA GLU A 64 -35.62 -11.60 -5.41
C GLU A 64 -34.17 -12.07 -5.40
N THR A 65 -33.93 -13.38 -5.58
CA THR A 65 -32.60 -13.96 -5.61
C THR A 65 -31.81 -13.45 -6.82
N ARG A 66 -30.59 -13.02 -6.52
CA ARG A 66 -29.58 -12.53 -7.44
C ARG A 66 -28.38 -13.46 -7.44
N LEU A 67 -27.85 -13.68 -8.63
CA LEU A 67 -26.62 -14.42 -8.86
C LEU A 67 -25.45 -13.43 -8.87
N LEU A 68 -24.66 -13.44 -7.79
CA LEU A 68 -23.41 -12.71 -7.69
C LEU A 68 -22.30 -13.53 -8.35
N VAL A 69 -21.72 -12.98 -9.41
CA VAL A 69 -20.60 -13.59 -10.14
C VAL A 69 -19.37 -12.71 -10.01
N ARG A 70 -18.17 -13.30 -10.18
CA ARG A 70 -16.88 -12.54 -10.20
C ARG A 70 -16.77 -11.63 -8.98
N ARG A 71 -16.79 -12.23 -7.78
CA ARG A 71 -16.72 -11.52 -6.49
C ARG A 71 -15.33 -10.99 -6.19
N ASN A 72 -14.29 -11.63 -6.74
CA ASN A 72 -12.93 -11.12 -6.66
C ASN A 72 -12.80 -9.79 -7.40
N ILE A 73 -12.35 -8.76 -6.69
CA ILE A 73 -12.27 -7.36 -7.16
C ILE A 73 -11.41 -7.24 -8.42
N LEU A 74 -10.17 -7.75 -8.37
CA LEU A 74 -9.25 -7.66 -9.50
C LEU A 74 -9.76 -8.45 -10.72
N LYS A 75 -10.33 -9.64 -10.50
CA LYS A 75 -10.93 -10.46 -11.58
C LYS A 75 -12.10 -9.74 -12.24
N ARG A 76 -12.97 -9.09 -11.46
CA ARG A 76 -14.09 -8.29 -11.97
C ARG A 76 -13.59 -7.14 -12.83
N ILE A 77 -12.64 -6.36 -12.33
CA ILE A 77 -12.09 -5.21 -13.05
C ILE A 77 -11.42 -5.65 -14.35
N ARG A 78 -10.60 -6.71 -14.33
CA ARG A 78 -9.93 -7.25 -15.55
C ARG A 78 -10.92 -7.69 -16.63
N ILE A 79 -12.11 -8.14 -16.25
CA ILE A 79 -13.15 -8.53 -17.23
C ILE A 79 -13.82 -7.28 -17.84
N ILE A 80 -13.98 -6.21 -17.06
CA ILE A 80 -14.61 -4.96 -17.53
C ILE A 80 -13.64 -4.15 -18.40
N ALA A 81 -12.39 -4.02 -17.96
CA ALA A 81 -11.36 -3.23 -18.62
C ALA A 81 -10.04 -4.02 -18.74
N PRO A 82 -9.98 -5.04 -19.62
CA PRO A 82 -8.80 -5.92 -19.77
C PRO A 82 -7.57 -5.20 -20.31
N PHE A 83 -7.76 -4.03 -20.93
CA PHE A 83 -6.72 -3.20 -21.52
C PHE A 83 -6.00 -2.30 -20.49
N LEU A 84 -6.48 -2.24 -19.24
CA LEU A 84 -5.80 -1.57 -18.14
C LEU A 84 -4.93 -2.57 -17.37
N SER A 85 -3.69 -2.19 -17.09
CA SER A 85 -2.84 -2.94 -16.17
C SER A 85 -3.21 -2.58 -14.74
N LEU A 86 -3.63 -3.54 -13.93
CA LEU A 86 -4.03 -3.27 -12.55
C LEU A 86 -2.86 -3.39 -11.59
N ASP A 87 -2.87 -2.57 -10.55
CA ASP A 87 -2.08 -2.81 -9.36
C ASP A 87 -2.56 -4.10 -8.66
N ASN A 88 -1.65 -4.74 -7.92
CA ASN A 88 -1.90 -5.98 -7.21
C ASN A 88 -2.31 -5.74 -5.75
N GLU A 89 -2.22 -4.51 -5.24
CA GLU A 89 -2.53 -4.14 -3.85
C GLU A 89 -3.79 -3.27 -3.76
N PRO A 90 -5.00 -3.83 -3.94
CA PRO A 90 -6.23 -3.09 -3.68
C PRO A 90 -6.35 -2.77 -2.19
N TYR A 91 -6.82 -1.57 -1.85
CA TYR A 91 -6.93 -1.13 -0.46
C TYR A 91 -8.37 -0.71 -0.11
N PRO A 92 -8.83 -1.00 1.13
CA PRO A 92 -10.17 -0.63 1.57
C PRO A 92 -10.21 0.81 2.05
N VAL A 93 -11.32 1.48 1.77
CA VAL A 93 -11.63 2.83 2.22
C VAL A 93 -13.01 2.82 2.87
N LEU A 94 -13.14 3.46 4.04
CA LEU A 94 -14.40 3.58 4.76
C LEU A 94 -14.97 4.99 4.55
N VAL A 95 -16.08 5.09 3.82
CA VAL A 95 -16.78 6.36 3.58
C VAL A 95 -18.24 6.20 4.01
N LYS A 96 -18.71 7.04 4.95
CA LYS A 96 -20.08 7.02 5.47
C LYS A 96 -20.57 5.62 5.87
N HIS A 97 -19.73 4.88 6.61
CA HIS A 97 -19.99 3.50 7.05
C HIS A 97 -20.08 2.46 5.91
N LYS A 98 -19.72 2.82 4.69
CA LYS A 98 -19.62 1.90 3.55
C LYS A 98 -18.16 1.65 3.20
N ILE A 99 -17.87 0.40 2.89
CA ILE A 99 -16.53 -0.01 2.46
C ILE A 99 -16.47 0.05 0.94
N TYR A 100 -15.45 0.73 0.45
CA TYR A 100 -15.08 0.77 -0.95
C TYR A 100 -13.69 0.18 -1.11
N TRP A 101 -13.46 -0.60 -2.15
CA TRP A 101 -12.13 -1.02 -2.56
C TRP A 101 -11.63 -0.07 -3.63
N VAL A 102 -10.46 0.50 -3.40
CA VAL A 102 -9.78 1.33 -4.41
C VAL A 102 -8.64 0.51 -5.03
N VAL A 103 -8.55 0.57 -6.35
CA VAL A 103 -7.54 -0.12 -7.13
C VAL A 103 -6.91 0.85 -8.11
N ASP A 104 -5.60 0.95 -8.07
CA ASP A 104 -4.81 1.68 -9.04
C ASP A 104 -4.74 0.94 -10.38
N ALA A 105 -4.88 1.69 -11.47
CA ALA A 105 -4.77 1.15 -12.81
C ALA A 105 -3.91 2.02 -13.70
N TYR A 106 -3.11 1.34 -14.51
CA TYR A 106 -2.11 1.92 -15.38
C TYR A 106 -2.48 1.69 -16.84
N THR A 107 -2.34 2.72 -17.65
CA THR A 107 -2.23 2.54 -19.11
C THR A 107 -0.78 2.22 -19.43
N THR A 108 -0.54 1.10 -20.10
CA THR A 108 0.82 0.64 -20.42
C THR A 108 0.96 0.35 -21.91
N SER A 109 2.17 0.52 -22.43
CA SER A 109 2.53 0.10 -23.78
C SER A 109 3.98 -0.37 -23.83
N GLY A 110 4.26 -1.37 -24.66
CA GLY A 110 5.61 -1.85 -24.97
C GLY A 110 6.14 -1.32 -26.31
N LEU A 111 5.41 -0.41 -26.96
CA LEU A 111 5.67 0.04 -28.33
C LEU A 111 6.32 1.44 -28.41
N TYR A 112 6.70 2.03 -27.28
CA TYR A 112 7.33 3.35 -27.28
C TYR A 112 8.77 3.25 -27.83
N PRO A 113 9.12 3.98 -28.90
CA PRO A 113 10.41 3.80 -29.56
C PRO A 113 11.57 4.27 -28.68
N LEU A 114 12.72 3.58 -28.79
CA LEU A 114 13.99 3.99 -28.18
C LEU A 114 13.96 4.15 -26.64
N VAL A 115 13.03 3.49 -25.94
CA VAL A 115 12.97 3.49 -24.47
C VAL A 115 13.17 2.07 -23.95
N GLU A 116 14.07 1.93 -22.98
CA GLU A 116 14.36 0.66 -22.30
C GLU A 116 13.10 0.13 -21.59
N PRO A 117 12.64 -1.09 -21.91
CA PRO A 117 11.49 -1.67 -21.23
C PRO A 117 11.78 -1.97 -19.76
N VAL A 118 10.83 -1.68 -18.89
CA VAL A 118 10.88 -1.91 -17.45
C VAL A 118 9.69 -2.73 -16.97
N THR A 119 9.81 -3.32 -15.79
CA THR A 119 8.71 -4.04 -15.12
C THR A 119 8.31 -3.31 -13.84
N LEU A 120 6.99 -3.22 -13.59
CA LEU A 120 6.45 -2.52 -12.40
C LEU A 120 6.92 -3.19 -11.09
N ASN A 121 6.82 -4.51 -11.04
CA ASN A 121 7.34 -5.32 -9.95
C ASN A 121 7.87 -6.66 -10.49
N LYS A 122 8.60 -7.41 -9.66
CA LYS A 122 9.13 -8.73 -10.04
C LYS A 122 8.04 -9.75 -10.42
N SER A 123 6.79 -9.49 -10.04
CA SER A 123 5.62 -10.34 -10.30
C SER A 123 4.87 -9.96 -11.58
N ALA A 124 5.17 -8.81 -12.19
CA ALA A 124 4.52 -8.32 -13.40
C ALA A 124 5.06 -9.10 -14.60
N LYS A 125 4.16 -9.76 -15.33
CA LYS A 125 4.56 -10.70 -16.40
C LYS A 125 5.04 -10.03 -17.68
N GLN A 126 4.69 -8.76 -17.92
CA GLN A 126 5.02 -8.10 -19.18
C GLN A 126 5.77 -6.78 -18.93
N PRO A 127 6.95 -6.61 -19.56
CA PRO A 127 7.64 -5.34 -19.54
C PRO A 127 6.89 -4.30 -20.39
N PHE A 128 7.03 -3.04 -20.03
CA PHE A 128 6.50 -1.89 -20.76
C PHE A 128 7.57 -0.81 -20.85
N ASN A 129 7.51 0.03 -21.88
CA ASN A 129 8.37 1.21 -22.04
C ASN A 129 7.56 2.52 -22.03
N TYR A 130 6.25 2.41 -21.79
CA TYR A 130 5.37 3.51 -21.47
C TYR A 130 4.40 3.08 -20.37
N ALA A 131 4.24 3.90 -19.34
CA ALA A 131 3.22 3.71 -18.33
C ALA A 131 2.78 5.06 -17.73
N ARG A 132 1.50 5.13 -17.35
CA ARG A 132 0.90 6.23 -16.58
C ARG A 132 -0.09 5.66 -15.58
N ASN A 133 -0.12 6.17 -14.34
CA ASN A 133 -1.19 5.88 -13.38
C ASN A 133 -2.40 6.75 -13.76
N SER A 134 -3.16 6.31 -14.77
CA SER A 134 -4.18 7.17 -15.38
C SER A 134 -5.56 7.03 -14.73
N VAL A 135 -5.81 5.94 -13.99
CA VAL A 135 -7.16 5.61 -13.51
C VAL A 135 -7.14 5.09 -12.07
N LYS A 136 -8.00 5.67 -11.22
CA LYS A 136 -8.37 5.10 -9.91
C LYS A 136 -9.72 4.40 -10.05
N ILE A 137 -9.78 3.13 -9.64
CA ILE A 137 -10.99 2.31 -9.78
C ILE A 137 -11.58 2.08 -8.41
N VAL A 138 -12.85 2.47 -8.23
CA VAL A 138 -13.56 2.32 -6.96
C VAL A 138 -14.62 1.24 -7.12
N VAL A 139 -14.56 0.23 -6.24
CA VAL A 139 -15.51 -0.88 -6.20
C VAL A 139 -16.26 -0.85 -4.89
N ASP A 140 -17.58 -0.71 -4.95
CA ASP A 140 -18.45 -0.82 -3.78
C ASP A 140 -18.40 -2.26 -3.23
N ALA A 141 -17.98 -2.43 -1.97
CA ALA A 141 -17.81 -3.76 -1.38
C ALA A 141 -19.15 -4.48 -1.14
N TYR A 142 -20.26 -3.74 -1.09
CA TYR A 142 -21.60 -4.28 -0.86
C TYR A 142 -22.27 -4.70 -2.18
N ASN A 143 -22.39 -3.80 -3.15
CA ASN A 143 -23.07 -4.11 -4.42
C ASN A 143 -22.14 -4.51 -5.58
N GLY A 144 -20.84 -4.30 -5.45
CA GLY A 144 -19.86 -4.65 -6.48
C GLY A 144 -19.89 -3.74 -7.71
N SER A 145 -20.59 -2.59 -7.65
CA SER A 145 -20.54 -1.57 -8.69
C SER A 145 -19.12 -1.05 -8.82
N VAL A 146 -18.68 -0.82 -10.06
CA VAL A 146 -17.32 -0.39 -10.38
C VAL A 146 -17.39 0.98 -11.05
N ALA A 147 -16.63 1.94 -10.54
CA ALA A 147 -16.47 3.25 -11.14
C ALA A 147 -14.99 3.48 -11.50
N PHE A 148 -14.73 3.92 -12.73
CA PHE A 148 -13.38 4.22 -13.23
C PHE A 148 -13.22 5.74 -13.28
N TYR A 149 -12.39 6.31 -12.42
CA TYR A 149 -12.12 7.75 -12.39
C TYR A 149 -10.77 8.04 -13.03
N VAL A 150 -10.76 8.91 -14.04
CA VAL A 150 -9.53 9.32 -14.71
C VAL A 150 -8.81 10.37 -13.86
N VAL A 151 -7.58 10.05 -13.45
CA VAL A 151 -6.74 10.95 -12.65
C VAL A 151 -5.68 11.67 -13.49
N ASP A 152 -5.08 11.00 -14.49
CA ASP A 152 -4.22 11.65 -15.48
C ASP A 152 -5.01 11.92 -16.75
N GLY A 153 -5.71 13.05 -16.77
CA GLY A 153 -6.46 13.49 -17.94
C GLY A 153 -5.59 13.90 -19.14
N GLN A 154 -4.26 13.92 -19.02
CA GLN A 154 -3.35 14.27 -20.11
C GLN A 154 -2.81 13.06 -20.87
N ASP A 155 -2.89 11.87 -20.28
CA ASP A 155 -2.45 10.63 -20.92
C ASP A 155 -3.16 10.36 -22.28
N PRO A 156 -2.41 10.25 -23.39
CA PRO A 156 -2.98 9.94 -24.71
C PRO A 156 -3.70 8.59 -24.80
N LEU A 157 -3.25 7.57 -24.05
CA LEU A 157 -3.86 6.25 -24.07
C LEU A 157 -5.23 6.28 -23.40
N ILE A 158 -5.34 6.89 -22.21
CA ILE A 158 -6.65 7.02 -21.55
C ILE A 158 -7.62 7.88 -22.38
N LYS A 159 -7.16 8.99 -22.99
CA LYS A 159 -7.99 9.79 -23.91
C LYS A 159 -8.54 8.95 -25.07
N THR A 160 -7.77 8.00 -25.57
CA THR A 160 -8.21 7.09 -26.64
C THR A 160 -9.27 6.12 -26.12
N TYR A 161 -9.06 5.51 -24.95
CA TYR A 161 -10.05 4.61 -24.35
C TYR A 161 -11.35 5.33 -23.93
N GLN A 162 -11.28 6.59 -23.49
CA GLN A 162 -12.46 7.42 -23.23
C GLN A 162 -13.31 7.62 -24.49
N ARG A 163 -12.68 7.81 -25.66
CA ARG A 163 -13.40 7.92 -26.94
C ARG A 163 -14.01 6.58 -27.39
N LEU A 164 -13.30 5.47 -27.18
CA LEU A 164 -13.79 4.13 -27.53
C LEU A 164 -14.93 3.66 -26.62
N TYR A 165 -14.91 4.07 -25.34
CA TYR A 165 -15.88 3.65 -24.32
C TYR A 165 -16.45 4.84 -23.52
N PRO A 166 -17.32 5.67 -24.12
CA PRO A 166 -17.77 6.94 -23.53
C PRO A 166 -18.46 6.82 -22.16
N GLY A 167 -19.07 5.67 -21.86
CA GLY A 167 -19.78 5.43 -20.61
C GLY A 167 -18.97 4.72 -19.52
N LEU A 168 -17.73 4.32 -19.81
CA LEU A 168 -16.91 3.53 -18.87
C LEU A 168 -16.16 4.42 -17.86
N PHE A 169 -15.65 5.54 -18.34
CA PHE A 169 -14.79 6.44 -17.56
C PHE A 169 -15.56 7.66 -17.08
N LYS A 170 -15.28 8.07 -15.84
CA LYS A 170 -15.83 9.27 -15.20
C LYS A 170 -14.72 10.27 -14.95
N ASN A 171 -15.08 11.55 -14.86
CA ASN A 171 -14.13 12.58 -14.45
C ASN A 171 -13.86 12.44 -12.96
N LEU A 172 -12.66 12.83 -12.51
CA LEU A 172 -12.32 12.80 -11.09
C LEU A 172 -13.26 13.69 -10.26
N GLU A 173 -13.70 14.82 -10.81
CA GLU A 173 -14.64 15.76 -10.19
C GLU A 173 -16.02 15.14 -9.90
N ASP A 174 -16.39 14.06 -10.61
CA ASP A 174 -17.65 13.33 -10.36
C ASP A 174 -17.55 12.43 -9.11
N ALA A 175 -16.34 12.19 -8.60
CA ALA A 175 -16.15 11.40 -7.39
C ALA A 175 -16.48 12.21 -6.14
N ALA A 176 -17.03 11.56 -5.12
CA ALA A 176 -17.28 12.21 -3.84
C ALA A 176 -15.94 12.68 -3.23
N PRO A 177 -15.82 13.94 -2.74
CA PRO A 177 -14.57 14.45 -2.18
C PRO A 177 -14.01 13.58 -1.05
N GLU A 178 -14.88 12.99 -0.23
CA GLU A 178 -14.51 12.04 0.83
C GLU A 178 -13.75 10.81 0.28
N ILE A 179 -14.10 10.32 -0.90
CA ILE A 179 -13.39 9.19 -1.54
C ILE A 179 -12.03 9.65 -2.08
N ILE A 180 -11.99 10.84 -2.70
CA ILE A 180 -10.76 11.41 -3.29
C ILE A 180 -9.70 11.61 -2.20
N LYS A 181 -10.09 12.08 -1.00
CA LYS A 181 -9.19 12.25 0.15
C LYS A 181 -8.46 10.96 0.55
N HIS A 182 -9.02 9.79 0.22
CA HIS A 182 -8.42 8.49 0.50
C HIS A 182 -7.63 7.91 -0.68
N PHE A 183 -7.46 8.66 -1.77
CA PHE A 183 -6.60 8.24 -2.87
C PHE A 183 -5.14 8.29 -2.43
N SER A 184 -4.51 7.12 -2.41
CA SER A 184 -3.12 6.96 -2.01
C SER A 184 -2.23 6.93 -3.25
N TYR A 185 -0.97 7.36 -3.10
CA TYR A 185 0.04 7.16 -4.14
C TYR A 185 0.39 5.67 -4.21
N PRO A 186 0.34 5.01 -5.39
CA PRO A 186 0.58 3.57 -5.46
C PRO A 186 2.03 3.21 -5.12
N LYS A 187 2.22 2.30 -4.16
CA LYS A 187 3.53 1.88 -3.67
C LYS A 187 4.44 1.34 -4.80
N ALA A 188 3.92 0.45 -5.64
CA ALA A 188 4.71 -0.16 -6.71
C ALA A 188 5.11 0.87 -7.80
N TRP A 189 4.21 1.81 -8.10
CA TRP A 189 4.47 2.91 -9.02
C TRP A 189 5.58 3.82 -8.51
N PHE A 190 5.49 4.24 -7.26
CA PHE A 190 6.52 5.06 -6.61
C PHE A 190 7.86 4.34 -6.55
N ALA A 191 7.88 3.06 -6.20
CA ALA A 191 9.11 2.27 -6.18
C ALA A 191 9.77 2.18 -7.57
N LEU A 192 8.98 2.10 -8.65
CA LEU A 192 9.51 2.15 -10.01
C LEU A 192 10.09 3.52 -10.33
N GLN A 193 9.38 4.60 -10.02
CA GLN A 193 9.85 5.97 -10.26
C GLN A 193 11.13 6.25 -9.49
N MET A 194 11.24 5.85 -8.23
CA MET A 194 12.44 6.03 -7.42
C MET A 194 13.61 5.18 -7.93
N ARG A 195 13.36 3.97 -8.43
CA ARG A 195 14.42 3.17 -9.08
C ARG A 195 14.96 3.85 -10.34
N LEU A 196 14.08 4.43 -11.15
CA LEU A 196 14.48 5.17 -12.34
C LEU A 196 15.21 6.45 -11.97
N TYR A 197 14.67 7.23 -11.04
CA TYR A 197 15.29 8.44 -10.53
C TYR A 197 16.69 8.15 -9.98
N ALA A 198 16.85 7.10 -9.17
CA ALA A 198 18.12 6.73 -8.56
C ALA A 198 19.25 6.52 -9.58
N ARG A 199 18.92 6.08 -10.80
CA ARG A 199 19.87 5.90 -11.90
C ARG A 199 19.97 7.10 -12.84
N PHE A 200 18.85 7.78 -13.14
CA PHE A 200 18.74 8.71 -14.26
C PHE A 200 18.47 10.18 -13.87
N HIS A 201 18.52 10.53 -12.58
CA HIS A 201 18.33 11.92 -12.14
C HIS A 201 19.46 12.88 -12.57
N GLN A 202 20.58 12.33 -13.02
CA GLN A 202 21.76 13.09 -13.45
C GLN A 202 21.56 13.57 -14.88
N ALA A 203 21.65 14.88 -15.08
CA ALA A 203 21.57 15.49 -16.40
C ALA A 203 22.92 15.52 -17.13
N ASP A 204 24.02 15.48 -16.38
CA ASP A 204 25.38 15.51 -16.92
C ASP A 204 25.81 14.08 -17.36
N PRO A 205 26.15 13.88 -18.65
CA PRO A 205 26.58 12.57 -19.15
C PRO A 205 27.84 12.02 -18.48
N ASP A 206 28.82 12.87 -18.16
CA ASP A 206 30.09 12.42 -17.60
C ASP A 206 29.89 11.90 -16.17
N ILE A 207 29.07 12.59 -15.37
CA ILE A 207 28.63 12.16 -14.04
C ILE A 207 27.86 10.83 -14.14
N PHE A 208 26.96 10.73 -15.12
CA PHE A 208 26.18 9.51 -15.36
C PHE A 208 27.05 8.30 -15.72
N TYR A 209 28.02 8.47 -16.62
CA TYR A 209 28.94 7.39 -16.98
C TYR A 209 29.84 6.96 -15.82
N GLN A 210 30.22 7.90 -14.95
CA GLN A 210 31.02 7.61 -13.76
C GLN A 210 30.18 7.02 -12.61
N GLN A 211 28.85 7.12 -12.67
CA GLN A 211 27.92 6.75 -11.61
C GLN A 211 28.23 7.42 -10.27
N SER A 212 28.89 8.58 -10.28
CA SER A 212 29.45 9.21 -9.08
C SER A 212 28.38 9.72 -8.11
N GLU A 213 27.21 10.09 -8.63
CA GLU A 213 26.04 10.50 -7.84
C GLU A 213 24.91 9.48 -7.90
N ALA A 214 25.18 8.25 -8.37
CA ALA A 214 24.13 7.25 -8.48
C ALA A 214 23.56 6.96 -7.09
N LEU A 215 22.25 6.79 -7.00
CA LEU A 215 21.57 6.44 -5.75
C LEU A 215 21.09 5.00 -5.80
N GLU A 216 20.73 4.49 -4.63
CA GLU A 216 20.00 3.25 -4.46
C GLU A 216 19.05 3.33 -3.27
N PHE A 217 18.10 2.39 -3.18
CA PHE A 217 17.28 2.26 -1.98
C PHE A 217 18.19 1.97 -0.80
N ALA A 218 18.00 2.71 0.30
CA ALA A 218 18.73 2.45 1.54
C ALA A 218 18.55 0.99 1.95
N ARG A 219 19.62 0.37 2.48
CA ARG A 219 19.63 -1.05 2.81
C ARG A 219 19.64 -1.29 4.30
N MET A 220 19.07 -2.42 4.70
CA MET A 220 19.16 -2.98 6.05
C MET A 220 19.29 -4.50 5.90
N ASP A 221 20.28 -5.10 6.54
CA ASP A 221 20.58 -6.54 6.43
C ASP A 221 20.68 -7.03 4.97
N GLU A 222 21.43 -6.29 4.13
CA GLU A 222 21.61 -6.51 2.68
C GLU A 222 20.33 -6.44 1.84
N LYS A 223 19.20 -6.02 2.42
CA LYS A 223 17.93 -5.88 1.71
C LYS A 223 17.58 -4.41 1.53
N PRO A 224 17.16 -4.00 0.32
CA PRO A 224 16.65 -2.65 0.12
C PRO A 224 15.38 -2.44 0.93
N ILE A 225 15.26 -1.28 1.57
CA ILE A 225 14.01 -0.84 2.20
C ILE A 225 13.07 -0.39 1.08
N GLU A 226 12.04 -1.19 0.83
CA GLU A 226 10.97 -0.79 -0.07
C GLU A 226 10.19 0.40 0.50
N PRO A 227 9.60 1.25 -0.37
CA PRO A 227 8.79 2.36 0.09
C PRO A 227 7.66 1.92 1.02
N TYR A 228 7.32 2.77 1.98
CA TYR A 228 6.32 2.45 2.99
C TYR A 228 5.43 3.63 3.32
N TYR A 229 4.16 3.32 3.58
CA TYR A 229 3.20 4.33 4.01
C TYR A 229 3.47 4.75 5.45
N LEU A 230 3.29 6.02 5.71
CA LEU A 230 3.40 6.65 7.00
C LEU A 230 2.30 7.72 7.13
N THR A 231 1.68 7.79 8.30
CA THR A 231 0.83 8.92 8.67
C THR A 231 1.65 9.82 9.57
N ILE A 232 1.87 11.07 9.15
CA ILE A 232 2.58 12.08 9.96
C ILE A 232 1.73 13.31 10.15
N ASP A 233 1.97 14.02 11.25
CA ASP A 233 1.47 15.38 11.42
C ASP A 233 2.42 16.35 10.70
N ILE A 234 1.89 17.17 9.79
CA ILE A 234 2.65 18.25 9.14
C ILE A 234 2.07 19.56 9.65
N ASP A 235 2.85 20.30 10.46
CA ASP A 235 2.45 21.54 11.16
C ASP A 235 2.12 22.74 10.24
N GLU A 236 2.02 22.54 8.92
CA GLU A 236 1.79 23.63 7.96
C GLU A 236 0.34 24.13 7.92
N ASP A 237 -0.67 23.35 8.35
CA ASP A 237 -2.09 23.77 8.31
C ASP A 237 -2.92 23.28 9.51
N ALA A 238 -3.65 24.19 10.16
CA ALA A 238 -4.43 23.94 11.39
C ALA A 238 -5.67 23.03 11.21
N ASP A 239 -6.13 22.80 9.97
CA ASP A 239 -7.39 22.10 9.67
C ASP A 239 -7.22 20.62 9.26
N GLU A 240 -6.02 20.17 8.85
CA GLU A 240 -5.72 18.77 8.51
C GLU A 240 -4.31 18.38 8.99
N GLN A 241 -4.21 18.04 10.27
CA GLN A 241 -2.93 17.73 10.92
C GLN A 241 -2.27 16.48 10.31
N GLN A 242 -3.03 15.39 10.10
CA GLN A 242 -2.48 14.10 9.67
C GLN A 242 -2.46 13.91 8.15
N LYS A 243 -1.28 13.67 7.59
CA LYS A 243 -1.06 13.36 6.17
C LYS A 243 -0.63 11.91 5.98
N PHE A 244 -1.30 11.20 5.08
CA PHE A 244 -0.93 9.85 4.66
C PHE A 244 0.00 9.92 3.45
N ILE A 245 1.26 9.56 3.67
CA ILE A 245 2.36 9.74 2.71
C ILE A 245 3.11 8.44 2.50
N LEU A 246 3.83 8.36 1.38
CA LEU A 246 4.69 7.25 1.04
C LEU A 246 6.15 7.70 1.11
N VAL A 247 6.97 6.99 1.87
CA VAL A 247 8.35 7.39 2.17
C VAL A 247 9.32 6.37 1.58
N SER A 248 10.40 6.85 0.96
CA SER A 248 11.50 6.04 0.44
C SER A 248 12.85 6.68 0.76
N PRO A 249 13.63 6.12 1.70
CA PRO A 249 15.00 6.57 1.94
C PRO A 249 15.95 6.10 0.82
N LEU A 250 16.83 6.99 0.39
CA LEU A 250 17.83 6.76 -0.64
C LEU A 250 19.24 6.98 -0.09
N SER A 251 20.16 6.12 -0.51
CA SER A 251 21.58 6.18 -0.19
C SER A 251 22.39 6.34 -1.47
N PRO A 252 23.58 6.96 -1.44
CA PRO A 252 24.51 6.89 -2.54
C PRO A 252 24.86 5.42 -2.84
N PHE A 253 25.08 5.12 -4.11
CA PHE A 253 25.39 3.77 -4.56
C PHE A 253 26.61 3.20 -3.82
N GLY A 254 26.43 2.07 -3.14
CA GLY A 254 27.49 1.40 -2.39
C GLY A 254 27.84 2.07 -1.05
N ARG A 255 27.03 3.02 -0.57
CA ARG A 255 27.19 3.64 0.75
C ARG A 255 26.00 3.35 1.65
N GLU A 256 26.27 3.32 2.96
CA GLU A 256 25.24 3.02 3.96
C GLU A 256 24.59 4.27 4.57
N ASN A 257 25.14 5.46 4.36
CA ASN A 257 24.55 6.71 4.85
C ASN A 257 23.40 7.16 3.93
N LEU A 258 22.47 7.95 4.46
CA LEU A 258 21.41 8.53 3.64
C LEU A 258 21.93 9.73 2.85
N ASP A 259 21.45 9.85 1.62
CA ASP A 259 21.60 11.05 0.78
C ASP A 259 20.31 11.86 0.79
N SER A 260 19.17 11.17 0.71
CA SER A 260 17.87 11.82 0.57
C SER A 260 16.72 10.94 1.04
N ILE A 261 15.58 11.58 1.31
CA ILE A 261 14.30 10.91 1.56
C ILE A 261 13.32 11.41 0.50
N ALA A 262 12.81 10.50 -0.32
CA ALA A 262 11.73 10.78 -1.23
C ALA A 262 10.38 10.56 -0.54
N ILE A 263 9.47 11.51 -0.70
CA ILE A 263 8.13 11.50 -0.14
C ILE A 263 7.14 11.69 -1.28
N ALA A 264 6.18 10.78 -1.41
CA ALA A 264 5.10 10.88 -2.37
C ALA A 264 3.75 10.90 -1.67
N GLY A 265 2.80 11.61 -2.27
CA GLY A 265 1.46 11.76 -1.73
C GLY A 265 1.06 13.22 -1.66
N CYS A 266 -0.08 13.45 -1.02
CA CYS A 266 -0.70 14.75 -1.06
C CYS A 266 -0.22 15.63 0.11
N LEU A 267 0.90 16.34 -0.11
CA LEU A 267 1.56 17.15 0.92
C LEU A 267 0.91 18.53 1.12
N THR A 268 0.15 19.06 0.15
CA THR A 268 -0.44 20.40 0.23
C THR A 268 -1.97 20.36 0.27
N VAL A 269 -2.59 20.96 1.29
CA VAL A 269 -4.06 21.00 1.49
C VAL A 269 -4.83 21.52 0.28
N LYS A 270 -4.28 22.51 -0.45
CA LYS A 270 -4.93 23.09 -1.64
C LYS A 270 -5.15 22.08 -2.77
N HIS A 271 -4.31 21.07 -2.87
CA HIS A 271 -4.37 20.12 -3.97
C HIS A 271 -5.23 18.91 -3.60
N CYS A 272 -5.16 18.40 -2.36
CA CYS A 272 -5.80 17.13 -1.97
C CYS A 272 -7.33 17.10 -1.97
N ASN A 273 -7.99 18.24 -1.81
CA ASN A 273 -9.45 18.28 -1.67
C ASN A 273 -10.18 18.22 -3.02
N ASN A 274 -9.58 18.76 -4.09
CA ASN A 274 -10.21 18.86 -5.41
C ASN A 274 -9.39 18.24 -6.56
N HIS A 275 -8.08 17.95 -6.37
CA HIS A 275 -7.21 17.38 -7.41
C HIS A 275 -6.21 16.37 -6.83
N TYR A 276 -6.33 15.10 -7.21
CA TYR A 276 -5.25 14.14 -7.00
C TYR A 276 -4.04 14.59 -7.84
N GLN A 277 -2.88 14.79 -7.21
CA GLN A 277 -1.64 15.14 -7.90
C GLN A 277 -0.55 14.12 -7.54
N ASP A 278 0.10 13.59 -8.56
CA ASP A 278 1.23 12.67 -8.44
C ASP A 278 2.52 13.43 -8.08
N ASP A 279 2.56 14.07 -6.93
CA ASP A 279 3.75 14.80 -6.49
C ASP A 279 4.70 13.91 -5.70
N ILE A 280 5.98 14.08 -6.04
CA ILE A 280 7.10 13.49 -5.32
C ILE A 280 8.01 14.63 -4.89
N TYR A 281 8.25 14.71 -3.60
CA TYR A 281 9.17 15.65 -2.98
C TYR A 281 10.42 14.89 -2.59
N LEU A 282 11.57 15.40 -3.00
CA LEU A 282 12.86 14.83 -2.61
C LEU A 282 13.53 15.75 -1.62
N TYR A 283 13.62 15.31 -0.36
CA TYR A 283 14.39 16.00 0.65
C TYR A 283 15.85 15.52 0.58
N LYS A 284 16.73 16.35 0.03
CA LYS A 284 18.18 16.08 -0.04
C LYS A 284 18.88 16.58 1.22
N PHE A 285 19.68 15.73 1.84
CA PHE A 285 20.51 16.13 2.96
C PHE A 285 21.72 16.94 2.48
N PRO A 286 22.19 17.92 3.27
CA PRO A 286 23.41 18.66 2.94
C PRO A 286 24.63 17.73 2.84
N GLN A 287 25.46 17.87 1.79
CA GLN A 287 26.61 16.99 1.57
C GLN A 287 27.69 17.05 2.66
N ASN A 288 27.70 18.12 3.46
CA ASN A 288 28.60 18.27 4.60
C ASN A 288 28.09 17.59 5.88
N MET A 289 26.89 17.00 5.84
CA MET A 289 26.30 16.28 6.96
C MET A 289 26.22 14.79 6.63
N GLN A 290 26.83 13.96 7.48
CA GLN A 290 26.65 12.51 7.39
C GLN A 290 25.37 12.14 8.15
N VAL A 291 24.32 11.79 7.41
CA VAL A 291 23.06 11.30 7.98
C VAL A 291 23.11 9.78 8.03
N GLU A 292 23.00 9.19 9.23
CA GLU A 292 23.09 7.74 9.39
C GLU A 292 21.98 7.04 8.60
N GLY A 293 22.32 5.96 7.88
CA GLY A 293 21.30 5.12 7.26
C GLY A 293 20.87 3.94 8.12
N PRO A 294 19.85 3.18 7.66
CA PRO A 294 19.27 2.07 8.41
C PRO A 294 20.27 0.99 8.82
N ALA A 295 21.22 0.64 7.94
CA ALA A 295 22.30 -0.30 8.26
C ALA A 295 23.19 0.21 9.41
N GLN A 296 23.55 1.49 9.38
CA GLN A 296 24.38 2.12 10.42
C GLN A 296 23.63 2.20 11.76
N ILE A 297 22.35 2.58 11.76
CA ILE A 297 21.51 2.57 12.96
C ILE A 297 21.37 1.16 13.52
N SER A 298 21.15 0.15 12.66
CA SER A 298 21.09 -1.25 13.10
C SER A 298 22.41 -1.70 13.73
N ALA A 299 23.54 -1.30 13.18
CA ALA A 299 24.86 -1.56 13.76
C ALA A 299 25.04 -0.87 15.12
N LEU A 300 24.61 0.38 15.28
CA LEU A 300 24.64 1.09 16.56
C LEU A 300 23.76 0.38 17.62
N MET A 301 22.59 -0.11 17.23
CA MET A 301 21.73 -0.91 18.11
C MET A 301 22.41 -2.22 18.53
N ASN A 302 23.14 -2.88 17.63
CA ASN A 302 23.89 -4.11 17.93
C ASN A 302 25.12 -3.86 18.82
N GLN A 303 25.72 -2.67 18.77
CA GLN A 303 26.86 -2.30 19.59
C GLN A 303 26.46 -1.90 21.02
N ASN A 304 25.19 -1.54 21.24
CA ASN A 304 24.70 -1.21 22.57
C ASN A 304 24.65 -2.49 23.45
N PRO A 305 25.38 -2.54 24.59
CA PRO A 305 25.43 -3.73 25.43
C PRO A 305 24.08 -4.16 26.01
N ASP A 306 23.23 -3.21 26.40
CA ASP A 306 21.92 -3.49 27.00
C ASP A 306 21.00 -4.15 25.97
N ILE A 307 21.01 -3.62 24.75
CA ILE A 307 20.21 -4.13 23.63
C ILE A 307 20.74 -5.48 23.16
N SER A 308 22.05 -5.58 22.91
CA SER A 308 22.67 -6.79 22.36
C SER A 308 22.58 -7.99 23.30
N ALA A 309 22.78 -7.78 24.62
CA ALA A 309 22.60 -8.82 25.63
C ALA A 309 21.17 -9.35 25.64
N GLN A 310 20.17 -8.46 25.62
CA GLN A 310 18.76 -8.84 25.65
C GLN A 310 18.33 -9.59 24.39
N LEU A 311 18.73 -9.11 23.20
CA LEU A 311 18.40 -9.78 21.94
C LEU A 311 19.08 -11.15 21.84
N THR A 312 20.33 -11.27 22.29
CA THR A 312 21.05 -12.56 22.32
C THR A 312 20.40 -13.56 23.27
N LEU A 313 19.88 -13.11 24.42
CA LEU A 313 19.16 -13.97 25.36
C LEU A 313 17.84 -14.49 24.77
N TRP A 314 17.16 -13.68 23.97
CA TRP A 314 15.90 -14.06 23.33
C TRP A 314 16.05 -14.90 22.07
N ASP A 315 17.19 -14.81 21.40
CA ASP A 315 17.50 -15.59 20.20
C ASP A 315 18.24 -16.89 20.57
N GLN A 316 17.62 -17.67 21.47
CA GLN A 316 18.14 -18.95 21.96
C GLN A 316 17.23 -20.11 21.59
N LEU A 317 17.78 -21.34 21.66
CA LEU A 317 17.10 -22.61 21.38
C LEU A 317 15.61 -22.61 21.83
N GLY A 318 14.71 -22.55 20.85
CA GLY A 318 13.25 -22.57 21.06
C GLY A 318 12.55 -21.23 20.77
N SER A 319 13.28 -20.12 20.72
CA SER A 319 12.81 -18.79 20.37
C SER A 319 13.65 -18.20 19.23
N ARG A 320 13.04 -17.32 18.44
CA ARG A 320 13.71 -16.54 17.40
C ARG A 320 13.32 -15.08 17.53
N VAL A 321 14.32 -14.20 17.50
CA VAL A 321 14.12 -12.76 17.37
C VAL A 321 13.89 -12.41 15.90
N ILE A 322 12.80 -11.70 15.63
CA ILE A 322 12.48 -11.18 14.31
C ILE A 322 12.49 -9.65 14.39
N ARG A 323 13.44 -9.03 13.71
CA ARG A 323 13.47 -7.57 13.57
C ARG A 323 12.54 -7.16 12.44
N GLY A 324 11.59 -6.29 12.75
CA GLY A 324 10.72 -5.70 11.76
C GLY A 324 11.42 -4.67 10.88
N ARG A 325 10.70 -4.16 9.89
CA ARG A 325 11.17 -3.06 9.06
C ARG A 325 11.42 -1.82 9.92
N MET A 326 12.54 -1.15 9.69
CA MET A 326 12.82 0.15 10.29
C MET A 326 12.00 1.24 9.61
N ILE A 327 11.29 2.04 10.41
CA ILE A 327 10.53 3.21 9.99
C ILE A 327 11.38 4.44 10.32
N ILE A 328 11.52 5.34 9.36
CA ILE A 328 12.28 6.59 9.48
C ILE A 328 11.27 7.72 9.45
N ILE A 329 11.23 8.51 10.51
CA ILE A 329 10.31 9.64 10.64
C ILE A 329 11.16 10.91 10.72
N PRO A 330 11.02 11.84 9.77
CA PRO A 330 11.59 13.18 9.91
C PRO A 330 10.92 13.90 11.08
N VAL A 331 11.72 14.42 12.02
CA VAL A 331 11.25 15.21 13.17
C VAL A 331 12.09 16.47 13.25
N GLU A 332 11.49 17.61 12.92
CA GLU A 332 12.17 18.92 12.83
C GLU A 332 13.46 18.85 11.99
N HIS A 333 14.63 18.89 12.65
CA HIS A 333 15.95 18.87 12.04
C HIS A 333 16.69 17.53 12.22
N SER A 334 16.00 16.49 12.69
CA SER A 334 16.55 15.17 12.99
C SER A 334 15.73 14.04 12.38
N LEU A 335 16.29 12.83 12.37
CA LEU A 335 15.57 11.62 11.97
C LEU A 335 15.38 10.71 13.18
N LEU A 336 14.12 10.31 13.41
CA LEU A 336 13.76 9.29 14.38
C LEU A 336 13.63 7.94 13.66
N TYR A 337 14.41 6.96 14.12
CA TYR A 337 14.37 5.60 13.64
C TYR A 337 13.58 4.74 14.61
N ILE A 338 12.61 3.98 14.13
CA ILE A 338 11.78 3.10 14.93
C ILE A 338 11.83 1.70 14.33
N GLN A 339 12.17 0.69 15.13
CA GLN A 339 12.22 -0.70 14.69
C GLN A 339 11.49 -1.61 15.69
N PRO A 340 10.37 -2.24 15.30
CA PRO A 340 9.71 -3.21 16.15
C PRO A 340 10.51 -4.52 16.21
N VAL A 341 10.56 -5.12 17.39
CA VAL A 341 11.22 -6.41 17.65
C VAL A 341 10.14 -7.41 18.06
N TYR A 342 10.04 -8.49 17.29
CA TYR A 342 9.10 -9.57 17.53
C TYR A 342 9.82 -10.82 18.06
N LEU A 343 9.11 -11.61 18.86
CA LEU A 343 9.54 -12.93 19.29
C LEU A 343 8.60 -13.98 18.73
N ALA A 344 9.16 -15.05 18.22
CA ALA A 344 8.40 -16.21 17.75
C ALA A 344 9.05 -17.50 18.28
N ALA A 345 8.23 -18.49 18.59
CA ALA A 345 8.75 -19.83 18.86
C ALA A 345 9.33 -20.42 17.56
N THR A 346 10.40 -21.22 17.67
CA THR A 346 11.02 -21.88 16.50
C THR A 346 10.17 -23.02 15.94
N SER A 347 9.08 -23.39 16.62
CA SER A 347 8.12 -24.39 16.16
C SER A 347 7.28 -23.87 14.98
N LYS A 348 6.72 -24.76 14.17
CA LYS A 348 5.90 -24.40 12.98
C LYS A 348 4.63 -23.60 13.31
N GLN A 349 4.27 -23.47 14.59
CA GLN A 349 3.07 -22.78 15.08
C GLN A 349 3.40 -21.47 15.83
N GLY A 350 4.68 -21.06 15.87
CA GLY A 350 5.09 -19.84 16.55
C GLY A 350 4.62 -18.59 15.80
N PHE A 351 3.52 -17.98 16.24
CA PHE A 351 3.10 -16.68 15.76
C PHE A 351 4.01 -15.58 16.35
N PRO A 352 4.59 -14.69 15.53
CA PRO A 352 5.37 -13.58 16.04
C PRO A 352 4.52 -12.63 16.89
N SER A 353 4.95 -12.34 18.12
CA SER A 353 4.37 -11.32 18.99
C SER A 353 5.33 -10.15 19.16
N LEU A 354 4.81 -8.92 19.23
CA LEU A 354 5.63 -7.74 19.49
C LEU A 354 6.18 -7.86 20.92
N ALA A 355 7.51 -7.85 21.05
CA ALA A 355 8.17 -7.94 22.34
C ALA A 355 8.66 -6.57 22.81
N LYS A 356 9.30 -5.80 21.92
CA LYS A 356 9.83 -4.47 22.21
C LYS A 356 9.83 -3.57 20.98
N VAL A 357 10.08 -2.29 21.21
CA VAL A 357 10.34 -1.28 20.20
C VAL A 357 11.73 -0.70 20.45
N LEU A 358 12.56 -0.74 19.42
CA LEU A 358 13.83 -0.04 19.34
C LEU A 358 13.60 1.34 18.77
N VAL A 359 14.19 2.37 19.38
CA VAL A 359 14.24 3.72 18.82
C VAL A 359 15.66 4.25 18.80
N ALA A 360 15.98 5.05 17.79
CA ALA A 360 17.24 5.77 17.73
C ALA A 360 17.08 7.18 17.15
N MET A 361 17.84 8.12 17.69
CA MET A 361 17.95 9.50 17.20
C MET A 361 19.31 10.06 17.64
N ASN A 362 20.00 10.79 16.76
CA ASN A 362 21.31 11.40 17.06
C ASN A 362 22.30 10.42 17.72
N ARG A 363 22.42 9.21 17.16
CA ARG A 363 23.28 8.10 17.64
C ARG A 363 22.96 7.57 19.04
N SER A 364 21.94 8.10 19.72
CA SER A 364 21.41 7.55 20.95
C SER A 364 20.38 6.47 20.64
N THR A 365 20.39 5.36 21.39
CA THR A 365 19.43 4.26 21.22
C THR A 365 18.71 3.92 22.52
N ALA A 366 17.47 3.46 22.40
CA ALA A 366 16.66 2.95 23.49
C ALA A 366 15.80 1.76 23.06
N LEU A 367 15.47 0.90 24.02
CA LEU A 367 14.65 -0.30 23.85
C LEU A 367 13.59 -0.34 24.96
N ALA A 368 12.31 -0.41 24.61
CA ALA A 368 11.23 -0.49 25.60
C ALA A 368 10.01 -1.27 25.07
N ASP A 369 8.99 -1.47 25.91
CA ASP A 369 7.78 -2.25 25.58
C ASP A 369 6.83 -1.53 24.60
N SER A 370 6.96 -0.21 24.45
CA SER A 370 6.14 0.60 23.56
C SER A 370 6.96 1.71 22.91
N VAL A 371 6.46 2.26 21.81
CA VAL A 371 7.04 3.45 21.16
C VAL A 371 7.14 4.61 22.15
N SER A 372 6.10 4.85 22.95
CA SER A 372 6.06 5.93 23.93
C SER A 372 7.12 5.79 25.02
N LEU A 373 7.30 4.60 25.59
CA LEU A 373 8.33 4.35 26.60
C LEU A 373 9.73 4.41 26.01
N ALA A 374 9.91 3.89 24.78
CA ALA A 374 11.19 3.90 24.10
C ALA A 374 11.62 5.35 23.80
N PHE A 375 10.67 6.18 23.36
CA PHE A 375 10.90 7.59 23.10
C PHE A 375 11.19 8.39 24.37
N ALA A 376 10.46 8.14 25.47
CA ALA A 376 10.75 8.77 26.76
C ALA A 376 12.18 8.44 27.25
N ALA A 377 12.57 7.16 27.18
CA ALA A 377 13.93 6.73 27.52
C ALA A 377 15.01 7.32 26.60
N LEU A 378 14.67 7.60 25.33
CA LEU A 378 15.55 8.30 24.40
C LEU A 378 15.69 9.78 24.75
N GLN A 379 14.59 10.46 25.11
CA GLN A 379 14.61 11.86 25.53
C GLN A 379 15.47 12.08 26.77
N GLU A 380 15.38 11.21 27.77
CA GLU A 380 16.23 11.27 28.97
C GLU A 380 17.73 11.20 28.64
N LYS A 381 18.11 10.42 27.61
CA LYS A 381 19.51 10.32 27.15
C LYS A 381 19.96 11.52 26.33
N LEU A 382 19.02 12.22 25.67
CA LEU A 382 19.29 13.39 24.83
C LEU A 382 19.28 14.71 25.61
N GLN A 383 18.64 14.74 26.79
CA GLN A 383 18.74 15.91 27.67
C GLN A 383 20.21 16.10 28.09
N PRO A 384 20.76 17.32 27.96
CA PRO A 384 22.12 17.57 28.38
C PRO A 384 22.24 17.30 29.88
N ARG A 385 23.14 16.40 30.27
CA ARG A 385 23.63 16.29 31.65
C ARG A 385 24.39 17.57 31.99
N GLY A 386 23.67 18.64 32.35
CA GLY A 386 24.26 19.92 32.75
C GLY A 386 23.53 21.15 32.23
N ALA A 387 22.36 21.45 32.81
CA ALA A 387 21.81 22.79 32.86
C ALA A 387 21.39 23.16 34.31
N GLU A 388 22.11 22.59 35.28
CA GLU A 388 22.15 23.08 36.67
C GLU A 388 23.62 23.38 37.00
N GLN A 389 24.01 24.64 36.77
CA GLN A 389 25.06 25.33 37.52
C GLN A 389 24.95 26.84 37.30
#